data_AF-A0A8C3JEA3-F1
#
_entry.id   AF-A0A8C3JEA3-F1
#
_cell.length_a   1.000
_cell.length_b   1.000
_cell.length_c   1.000
_cell.angle_alpha   90.00
_cell.angle_beta   90.00
_cell.angle_gamma   90.00
#
_symmetry.space_group_name_H-M   'P 1'
#
loop_
_entity.id
_entity.type
_entity.pdbx_description
1 polymer ?
#
loop_
_entity_poly.entity_id
_entity_poly.type
_entity_poly.pdbx_seq_one_letter_code
_entity_poly.pdbx_strand_id
1 'polypeptide(L)'
;HHRPCICTPNVIDDEMVQKAIEEQFPEDIGKIAKREGINFKDVTELQLSFRNILQIDNLWQFENLTKLQLDNNIIEKIEALESLVHLVWLDLSFNNIEVIEGLDTLVKLQDLSLSNNRISKIEHMDALQELQIFSIGKNNLTTLEDVIYLRRFKKLRTLNLTGNPLCNDEHYTLFVVAYLPDLVYLDFRLVSDTTVKAAVLKYQDFTELLEREEAQALAQLEEEQAKQKELEYHKAAFVEYLNGSFLFDSMYAEDTEAAKLASLPGVGDLQEDFVSVCENLFNYGLQEYEKREAEVSDFYESLHEALTANQQEGRKLILDFENRNKTVMLGDILQLSDALMALEMLIADQLEVRVHRVLRSAFSLTIFSTMTQCRDLENRHHEELLEISITALEKSLKNELDEDLPADVQMLLVDRTTIVNAVNTSHGIHLLKIDKRESDILSNINHWQTSVTEKAVQNEIDRNRERIREIVQYIDNLQEELDNLEIMEPIV
;
A
#
# COMPACT_ATOMS: atom_id res chain seq x y z
N HIS A 1 -35.15 41.12 32.26
CA HIS A 1 -34.04 40.16 32.21
C HIS A 1 -34.33 39.10 31.16
N HIS A 2 -33.81 39.29 29.94
CA HIS A 2 -33.74 38.19 28.97
C HIS A 2 -32.67 37.22 29.48
N ARG A 3 -33.07 36.03 29.92
CA ARG A 3 -32.14 34.90 30.04
C ARG A 3 -31.74 34.50 28.62
N PRO A 4 -30.45 34.38 28.27
CA PRO A 4 -30.06 33.80 27.00
C PRO A 4 -30.54 32.34 26.98
N CYS A 5 -31.21 31.93 25.90
CA CYS A 5 -31.48 30.53 25.63
C CYS A 5 -30.14 29.80 25.58
N ILE A 6 -29.95 28.83 26.47
CA ILE A 6 -28.81 27.93 26.43
C ILE A 6 -29.09 26.99 25.25
N CYS A 7 -28.52 27.30 24.08
CA CYS A 7 -28.51 26.36 22.96
C CYS A 7 -27.74 25.11 23.40
N THR A 8 -28.38 23.95 23.33
CA THR A 8 -27.75 22.67 23.65
C THR A 8 -26.65 22.37 22.63
N PRO A 9 -25.48 21.86 23.06
CA PRO A 9 -24.45 21.37 22.14
C PRO A 9 -25.02 20.26 21.23
N ASN A 10 -24.63 20.28 19.96
CA ASN A 10 -25.08 19.28 18.99
C ASN A 10 -23.95 18.36 18.54
N VAL A 11 -24.31 17.16 18.11
CA VAL A 11 -23.47 16.25 17.32
C VAL A 11 -23.97 16.32 15.88
N ILE A 12 -23.07 16.17 14.91
CA ILE A 12 -23.48 16.08 13.50
C ILE A 12 -24.27 14.78 13.30
N ASP A 13 -25.54 14.90 12.92
CA ASP A 13 -26.44 13.78 12.62
C ASP A 13 -27.01 13.87 11.19
N ASP A 14 -27.65 12.81 10.72
CA ASP A 14 -28.22 12.73 9.36
C ASP A 14 -29.22 13.88 9.10
N GLU A 15 -30.02 14.25 10.11
CA GLU A 15 -31.02 15.32 9.98
C GLU A 15 -30.35 16.69 9.79
N MET A 16 -29.30 17.00 10.56
CA MET A 16 -28.56 18.23 10.44
C MET A 16 -27.89 18.35 9.08
N VAL A 17 -27.27 17.27 8.60
CA VAL A 17 -26.57 17.27 7.32
C VAL A 17 -27.56 17.38 6.17
N GLN A 18 -28.65 16.61 6.20
CA GLN A 18 -29.71 16.71 5.19
C GLN A 18 -30.28 18.13 5.12
N LYS A 19 -30.57 18.74 6.26
CA LYS A 19 -31.07 20.11 6.32
C LYS A 19 -30.04 21.13 5.80
N ALA A 20 -28.76 20.94 6.11
CA ALA A 20 -27.70 21.81 5.62
C ALA A 20 -27.57 21.75 4.10
N ILE A 21 -27.68 20.56 3.51
CA ILE A 21 -27.69 20.35 2.06
C ILE A 21 -28.92 21.02 1.44
N GLU A 22 -30.11 20.83 2.02
CA GLU A 22 -31.34 21.47 1.53
C GLU A 22 -31.28 23.00 1.56
N GLU A 23 -30.62 23.59 2.56
CA GLU A 23 -30.45 25.04 2.70
C GLU A 23 -29.42 25.62 1.71
N GLN A 24 -28.46 24.81 1.24
CA GLN A 24 -27.43 25.23 0.29
C GLN A 24 -27.91 25.29 -1.17
N PHE A 25 -28.94 24.54 -1.53
CA PHE A 25 -29.49 24.54 -2.89
C PHE A 25 -30.67 25.53 -3.05
N PRO A 26 -30.77 26.28 -4.16
CA PRO A 26 -31.91 27.16 -4.45
C PRO A 26 -33.26 26.41 -4.38
N GLU A 27 -34.35 27.11 -4.02
CA GLU A 27 -35.69 26.52 -3.78
C GLU A 27 -36.21 25.61 -4.91
N ASP A 28 -35.78 25.81 -6.14
CA ASP A 28 -36.19 25.00 -7.30
C ASP A 28 -35.43 23.67 -7.40
N ILE A 29 -34.18 23.61 -6.92
CA ILE A 29 -33.33 22.40 -6.89
C ILE A 29 -33.58 21.62 -5.59
N GLY A 30 -33.78 22.32 -4.46
CA GLY A 30 -34.13 21.68 -3.19
C GLY A 30 -35.46 20.91 -3.23
N LYS A 31 -36.41 21.33 -4.08
CA LYS A 31 -37.67 20.59 -4.33
C LYS A 31 -37.45 19.30 -5.14
N ILE A 32 -36.43 19.24 -6.00
CA ILE A 32 -36.09 18.06 -6.80
C ILE A 32 -35.33 17.05 -5.92
N ALA A 33 -34.38 17.51 -5.12
CA ALA A 33 -33.66 16.69 -4.13
C ALA A 33 -34.61 16.02 -3.12
N LYS A 34 -35.68 16.73 -2.70
CA LYS A 34 -36.75 16.18 -1.83
C LYS A 34 -37.59 15.08 -2.48
N ARG A 35 -37.62 14.99 -3.81
CA ARG A 35 -38.42 13.99 -4.54
C ARG A 35 -37.63 12.73 -4.88
N GLU A 36 -36.34 12.85 -5.18
CA GLU A 36 -35.50 11.72 -5.62
C GLU A 36 -34.59 11.15 -4.51
N GLY A 37 -34.52 11.81 -3.36
CA GLY A 37 -33.57 11.46 -2.29
C GLY A 37 -32.19 12.04 -2.56
N ILE A 38 -31.51 12.49 -1.51
CA ILE A 38 -30.15 13.06 -1.63
C ILE A 38 -29.16 11.89 -1.61
N ASN A 39 -28.42 11.71 -2.70
CA ASN A 39 -27.25 10.84 -2.70
C ASN A 39 -26.05 11.59 -2.12
N PHE A 40 -25.66 11.24 -0.89
CA PHE A 40 -24.54 11.88 -0.19
C PHE A 40 -23.20 11.75 -0.92
N LYS A 41 -23.06 10.76 -1.81
CA LYS A 41 -21.84 10.58 -2.63
C LYS A 41 -21.66 11.67 -3.68
N ASP A 42 -22.72 12.36 -4.09
CA ASP A 42 -22.63 13.41 -5.13
C ASP A 42 -22.34 14.80 -4.53
N VAL A 43 -22.34 14.92 -3.19
CA VAL A 43 -22.11 16.17 -2.48
C VAL A 43 -20.61 16.45 -2.40
N THR A 44 -20.19 17.58 -2.96
CA THR A 44 -18.78 18.00 -3.04
C THR A 44 -18.44 19.14 -2.07
N GLU A 45 -19.44 19.85 -1.56
CA GLU A 45 -19.29 20.96 -0.62
C GLU A 45 -20.34 20.84 0.50
N LEU A 46 -19.92 21.05 1.75
CA LEU A 46 -20.81 21.01 2.91
C LEU A 46 -20.50 22.15 3.88
N GLN A 47 -21.53 22.95 4.19
CA GLN A 47 -21.47 24.08 5.12
C GLN A 47 -22.33 23.83 6.37
N LEU A 48 -21.67 23.83 7.53
CA LEU A 48 -22.24 23.56 8.85
C LEU A 48 -21.90 24.67 9.86
N SER A 49 -21.80 25.91 9.38
CA SER A 49 -21.46 27.07 10.20
C SER A 49 -22.56 27.46 11.19
N PHE A 50 -22.19 27.96 12.38
CA PHE A 50 -23.12 28.49 13.39
C PHE A 50 -24.19 27.49 13.90
N ARG A 51 -23.84 26.20 14.03
CA ARG A 51 -24.77 25.13 14.44
C ARG A 51 -24.57 24.62 15.87
N ASN A 52 -23.67 25.24 16.63
CA ASN A 52 -23.34 24.85 18.01
C ASN A 52 -22.87 23.39 18.10
N ILE A 53 -22.12 22.94 17.10
CA ILE A 53 -21.59 21.58 17.01
C ILE A 53 -20.44 21.43 18.03
N LEU A 54 -20.51 20.41 18.87
CA LEU A 54 -19.48 20.03 19.84
C LEU A 54 -18.62 18.88 19.33
N GLN A 55 -19.24 17.93 18.60
CA GLN A 55 -18.60 16.72 18.12
C GLN A 55 -18.87 16.52 16.62
N ILE A 56 -17.80 16.24 15.87
CA ILE A 56 -17.87 15.85 14.47
C ILE A 56 -18.17 14.36 14.42
N ASP A 57 -19.22 13.97 13.71
CA ASP A 57 -19.58 12.59 13.46
C ASP A 57 -20.37 12.50 12.15
N ASN A 58 -20.67 11.28 11.70
CA ASN A 58 -21.59 11.00 10.61
C ASN A 58 -21.25 11.65 9.25
N LEU A 59 -19.97 11.98 9.05
CA LEU A 59 -19.44 12.49 7.78
C LEU A 59 -18.91 11.38 6.85
N TRP A 60 -18.95 10.13 7.30
CA TRP A 60 -18.39 8.97 6.58
C TRP A 60 -19.09 8.66 5.23
N GLN A 61 -20.30 9.17 5.04
CA GLN A 61 -21.10 8.97 3.82
C GLN A 61 -20.65 9.87 2.65
N PHE A 62 -19.83 10.90 2.91
CA PHE A 62 -19.44 11.92 1.93
C PHE A 62 -18.11 11.59 1.24
N GLU A 63 -18.07 10.49 0.49
CA GLU A 63 -16.84 9.97 -0.15
C GLU A 63 -16.17 10.97 -1.12
N ASN A 64 -16.93 11.87 -1.76
CA ASN A 64 -16.43 12.84 -2.74
C ASN A 64 -16.36 14.28 -2.23
N LEU A 65 -16.44 14.49 -0.91
CA LEU A 65 -16.40 15.85 -0.35
C LEU A 65 -15.04 16.51 -0.60
N THR A 66 -15.07 17.73 -1.14
CA THR A 66 -13.88 18.53 -1.43
C THR A 66 -13.77 19.78 -0.56
N LYS A 67 -14.90 20.31 -0.08
CA LYS A 67 -14.91 21.46 0.83
C LYS A 67 -15.81 21.21 2.03
N LEU A 68 -15.27 21.42 3.22
CA LEU A 68 -15.99 21.29 4.48
C LEU A 68 -15.83 22.56 5.30
N GLN A 69 -16.95 23.22 5.59
CA GLN A 69 -17.00 24.42 6.40
C GLN A 69 -17.69 24.12 7.74
N LEU A 70 -16.95 24.24 8.84
CA LEU A 70 -17.38 23.96 10.22
C LEU A 70 -17.09 25.15 11.15
N ASP A 71 -16.98 26.35 10.59
CA ASP A 71 -16.64 27.55 11.35
C ASP A 71 -17.75 28.01 12.31
N ASN A 72 -17.37 28.74 13.35
CA ASN A 72 -18.29 29.30 14.35
C ASN A 72 -19.15 28.22 15.05
N ASN A 73 -18.50 27.16 15.52
CA ASN A 73 -19.09 26.11 16.33
C ASN A 73 -18.40 26.05 17.71
N ILE A 74 -18.58 24.97 18.46
CA ILE A 74 -17.95 24.75 19.76
C ILE A 74 -17.13 23.46 19.78
N ILE A 75 -16.61 23.04 18.62
CA ILE A 75 -15.86 21.80 18.44
C ILE A 75 -14.60 21.84 19.30
N GLU A 76 -14.37 20.80 20.09
CA GLU A 76 -13.17 20.67 20.94
C GLU A 76 -12.12 19.74 20.33
N LYS A 77 -12.55 18.80 19.48
CA LYS A 77 -11.71 17.76 18.90
C LYS A 77 -11.97 17.57 17.41
N ILE A 78 -10.90 17.40 16.65
CA ILE A 78 -10.96 17.06 15.23
C ILE A 78 -11.01 15.52 15.14
N GLU A 79 -12.12 14.96 14.71
CA GLU A 79 -12.33 13.52 14.57
C GLU A 79 -13.37 13.21 13.48
N ALA A 80 -13.51 11.94 13.12
CA ALA A 80 -14.49 11.48 12.14
C ALA A 80 -14.32 12.08 10.72
N LEU A 81 -13.08 12.42 10.35
CA LEU A 81 -12.71 12.93 9.02
C LEU A 81 -11.97 11.89 8.17
N GLU A 82 -11.78 10.67 8.67
CA GLU A 82 -10.87 9.67 8.08
C GLU A 82 -11.28 9.26 6.66
N SER A 83 -12.58 9.25 6.40
CA SER A 83 -13.19 8.92 5.10
C SER A 83 -13.08 10.02 4.05
N LEU A 84 -12.78 11.27 4.44
CA LEU A 84 -12.84 12.44 3.56
C LEU A 84 -11.54 12.63 2.77
N VAL A 85 -11.04 11.57 2.15
CA VAL A 85 -9.72 11.52 1.47
C VAL A 85 -9.61 12.45 0.25
N HIS A 86 -10.73 13.01 -0.20
CA HIS A 86 -10.84 13.97 -1.31
C HIS A 86 -10.89 15.44 -0.87
N LEU A 87 -10.84 15.72 0.44
CA LEU A 87 -10.95 17.07 0.97
C LEU A 87 -9.77 17.95 0.53
N VAL A 88 -10.09 19.12 -0.03
CA VAL A 88 -9.14 20.13 -0.51
C VAL A 88 -9.16 21.38 0.38
N TRP A 89 -10.32 21.70 0.95
CA TRP A 89 -10.52 22.89 1.78
C TRP A 89 -11.27 22.53 3.06
N LEU A 90 -10.70 22.90 4.21
CA LEU A 90 -11.27 22.66 5.53
C LEU A 90 -11.20 23.95 6.37
N ASP A 91 -12.37 24.44 6.80
CA ASP A 91 -12.46 25.55 7.73
C ASP A 91 -13.08 25.11 9.05
N LEU A 92 -12.26 25.18 10.10
CA LEU A 92 -12.54 24.87 11.49
C LEU A 92 -12.35 26.12 12.37
N SER A 93 -12.41 27.31 11.78
CA SER A 93 -12.17 28.56 12.50
C SER A 93 -13.27 28.86 13.52
N PHE A 94 -12.96 29.61 14.57
CA PHE A 94 -13.92 29.96 15.63
C PHE A 94 -14.54 28.73 16.31
N ASN A 95 -13.67 27.84 16.80
CA ASN A 95 -14.02 26.66 17.60
C ASN A 95 -13.22 26.67 18.92
N ASN A 96 -13.24 25.56 19.67
CA ASN A 96 -12.52 25.40 20.94
C ASN A 96 -11.42 24.34 20.86
N ILE A 97 -10.85 24.12 19.68
CA ILE A 97 -9.84 23.06 19.44
C ILE A 97 -8.54 23.40 20.18
N GLU A 98 -8.00 22.45 20.94
CA GLU A 98 -6.75 22.61 21.70
C GLU A 98 -5.56 21.88 21.08
N VAL A 99 -5.82 20.76 20.39
CA VAL A 99 -4.80 19.90 19.77
C VAL A 99 -5.19 19.64 18.31
N ILE A 100 -4.20 19.68 17.42
CA ILE A 100 -4.39 19.26 16.04
C ILE A 100 -4.23 17.73 16.00
N GLU A 101 -5.26 17.03 15.54
CA GLU A 101 -5.29 15.58 15.38
C GLU A 101 -6.33 15.19 14.32
N GLY A 102 -6.41 13.92 13.92
CA GLY A 102 -7.47 13.43 13.03
C GLY A 102 -7.39 13.95 11.58
N LEU A 103 -6.23 14.44 11.12
CA LEU A 103 -5.99 14.94 9.77
C LEU A 103 -5.14 14.00 8.89
N ASP A 104 -4.74 12.83 9.41
CA ASP A 104 -3.74 11.94 8.80
C ASP A 104 -4.14 11.37 7.43
N THR A 105 -5.44 11.29 7.13
CA THR A 105 -5.94 10.75 5.86
C THR A 105 -6.15 11.83 4.79
N LEU A 106 -6.09 13.11 5.15
CA LEU A 106 -6.45 14.25 4.29
C LEU A 106 -5.29 14.68 3.37
N VAL A 107 -4.71 13.74 2.64
CA VAL A 107 -3.49 13.93 1.83
C VAL A 107 -3.63 14.95 0.69
N LYS A 108 -4.87 15.31 0.32
CA LYS A 108 -5.18 16.30 -0.74
C LYS A 108 -5.50 17.70 -0.22
N LEU A 109 -5.46 17.91 1.10
CA LEU A 109 -5.85 19.18 1.71
C LEU A 109 -4.86 20.29 1.30
N GLN A 110 -5.38 21.37 0.72
CA GLN A 110 -4.60 22.51 0.24
C GLN A 110 -4.82 23.77 1.09
N ASP A 111 -5.99 23.91 1.69
CA ASP A 111 -6.33 25.05 2.54
C ASP A 111 -6.93 24.57 3.86
N LEU A 112 -6.26 24.93 4.94
CA LEU A 112 -6.68 24.63 6.30
C LEU A 112 -6.78 25.91 7.12
N SER A 113 -7.97 26.17 7.63
CA SER A 113 -8.23 27.29 8.52
C SER A 113 -8.61 26.81 9.92
N LEU A 114 -7.73 27.09 10.88
CA LEU A 114 -7.86 26.81 12.32
C LEU A 114 -7.83 28.12 13.14
N SER A 115 -8.20 29.24 12.53
CA SER A 115 -8.11 30.54 13.19
C SER A 115 -9.12 30.64 14.35
N ASN A 116 -8.81 31.42 15.39
CA ASN A 116 -9.71 31.57 16.54
C ASN A 116 -10.02 30.22 17.25
N ASN A 117 -8.97 29.47 17.60
CA ASN A 117 -9.04 28.26 18.43
C ASN A 117 -8.14 28.44 19.68
N ARG A 118 -7.78 27.35 20.37
CA ARG A 118 -6.94 27.35 21.58
C ARG A 118 -5.65 26.54 21.41
N ILE A 119 -5.23 26.35 20.16
CA ILE A 119 -4.09 25.50 19.82
C ILE A 119 -2.81 26.11 20.37
N SER A 120 -2.01 25.31 21.07
CA SER A 120 -0.76 25.77 21.70
C SER A 120 0.51 25.27 21.00
N LYS A 121 0.38 24.30 20.09
CA LYS A 121 1.49 23.69 19.36
C LYS A 121 1.04 23.23 17.97
N ILE A 122 1.94 23.28 16.98
CA ILE A 122 1.71 22.76 15.62
C ILE A 122 2.33 21.36 15.53
N GLU A 123 1.51 20.33 15.42
CA GLU A 123 1.92 18.92 15.35
C GLU A 123 0.83 18.06 14.67
N HIS A 124 1.13 16.79 14.39
CA HIS A 124 0.19 15.80 13.83
C HIS A 124 -0.47 16.20 12.49
N MET A 125 0.34 16.74 11.59
CA MET A 125 -0.07 17.19 10.25
C MET A 125 0.85 16.63 9.15
N ASP A 126 1.58 15.55 9.42
CA ASP A 126 2.62 15.01 8.52
C ASP A 126 2.10 14.60 7.15
N ALA A 127 0.83 14.20 7.07
CA ALA A 127 0.18 13.76 5.84
C ALA A 127 -0.18 14.91 4.88
N LEU A 128 -0.23 16.16 5.34
CA LEU A 128 -0.75 17.31 4.58
C LEU A 128 0.27 17.90 3.59
N GLN A 129 0.83 17.05 2.73
CA GLN A 129 1.91 17.40 1.80
C GLN A 129 1.49 18.40 0.70
N GLU A 130 0.18 18.49 0.43
CA GLU A 130 -0.42 19.40 -0.55
C GLU A 130 -0.81 20.77 0.02
N LEU A 131 -0.57 21.02 1.31
CA LEU A 131 -1.00 22.24 2.00
C LEU A 131 -0.32 23.49 1.42
N GLN A 132 -1.14 24.45 0.96
CA GLN A 132 -0.71 25.70 0.33
C GLN A 132 -1.07 26.92 1.17
N ILE A 133 -2.21 26.87 1.85
CA ILE A 133 -2.74 27.95 2.68
C ILE A 133 -2.98 27.40 4.07
N PHE A 134 -2.34 28.01 5.07
CA PHE A 134 -2.54 27.65 6.46
C PHE A 134 -2.84 28.88 7.30
N SER A 135 -4.04 28.90 7.90
CA SER A 135 -4.49 30.02 8.73
C SER A 135 -4.73 29.55 10.15
N ILE A 136 -3.81 29.87 11.06
CA ILE A 136 -3.89 29.52 12.49
C ILE A 136 -3.81 30.78 13.38
N GLY A 137 -4.35 31.90 12.90
CA GLY A 137 -4.40 33.15 13.66
C GLY A 137 -5.21 33.04 14.94
N LYS A 138 -4.93 33.87 15.94
CA LYS A 138 -5.62 33.96 17.24
C LYS A 138 -5.75 32.61 17.94
N ASN A 139 -4.62 31.95 18.11
CA ASN A 139 -4.44 30.75 18.92
C ASN A 139 -3.45 31.06 20.07
N ASN A 140 -2.96 30.02 20.75
CA ASN A 140 -2.06 30.13 21.90
C ASN A 140 -0.61 29.73 21.57
N LEU A 141 -0.16 29.93 20.33
CA LEU A 141 1.22 29.62 19.93
C LEU A 141 2.20 30.63 20.53
N THR A 142 3.15 30.16 21.34
CA THR A 142 4.05 31.02 22.12
C THR A 142 5.49 31.04 21.63
N THR A 143 5.96 29.98 20.98
CA THR A 143 7.36 29.86 20.59
C THR A 143 7.54 30.00 19.08
N LEU A 144 8.66 30.62 18.65
CA LEU A 144 9.00 30.71 17.23
C LEU A 144 9.39 29.34 16.65
N GLU A 145 9.92 28.44 17.48
CA GLU A 145 10.33 27.09 17.10
C GLU A 145 9.16 26.25 16.54
N ASP A 146 7.93 26.53 16.96
CA ASP A 146 6.71 25.88 16.41
C ASP A 146 6.59 26.05 14.88
N VAL A 147 7.15 27.14 14.33
CA VAL A 147 7.14 27.41 12.89
C VAL A 147 8.09 26.48 12.13
N ILE A 148 9.14 25.96 12.78
CA ILE A 148 10.09 25.03 12.15
C ILE A 148 9.35 23.78 11.69
N TYR A 149 8.33 23.33 12.43
CA TYR A 149 7.50 22.20 12.04
C TYR A 149 6.88 22.37 10.64
N LEU A 150 6.54 23.60 10.25
CA LEU A 150 5.91 23.92 8.96
C LEU A 150 6.86 23.72 7.77
N ARG A 151 8.17 23.55 7.98
CA ARG A 151 9.16 23.30 6.91
C ARG A 151 8.92 22.04 6.11
N ARG A 152 8.15 21.09 6.66
CA ARG A 152 7.73 19.88 5.95
C ARG A 152 6.76 20.18 4.80
N PHE A 153 6.00 21.28 4.87
CA PHE A 153 5.02 21.67 3.86
C PHE A 153 5.69 22.44 2.72
N LYS A 154 6.33 21.71 1.79
CA LYS A 154 7.07 22.31 0.66
C LYS A 154 6.18 23.12 -0.31
N LYS A 155 4.86 22.91 -0.27
CA LYS A 155 3.86 23.63 -1.06
C LYS A 155 3.23 24.82 -0.34
N LEU A 156 3.57 25.07 0.93
CA LEU A 156 3.00 26.19 1.68
C LEU A 156 3.43 27.52 1.06
N ARG A 157 2.45 28.38 0.73
CA ARG A 157 2.66 29.70 0.13
C ARG A 157 2.04 30.83 0.94
N THR A 158 1.01 30.54 1.72
CA THR A 158 0.31 31.52 2.55
C THR A 158 0.21 31.02 3.98
N LEU A 159 0.68 31.82 4.93
CA LEU A 159 0.63 31.52 6.35
C LEU A 159 0.07 32.72 7.11
N ASN A 160 -0.94 32.49 7.94
CA ASN A 160 -1.48 33.50 8.84
C ASN A 160 -1.36 33.01 10.29
N LEU A 161 -0.57 33.74 11.08
CA LEU A 161 -0.33 33.51 12.51
C LEU A 161 -0.82 34.69 13.37
N THR A 162 -1.39 35.74 12.76
CA THR A 162 -1.82 36.96 13.45
C THR A 162 -2.60 36.69 14.74
N GLY A 163 -2.25 37.39 15.82
CA GLY A 163 -2.96 37.26 17.10
C GLY A 163 -2.52 36.09 17.99
N ASN A 164 -1.46 35.37 17.62
CA ASN A 164 -0.76 34.45 18.52
C ASN A 164 0.29 35.18 19.38
N PRO A 165 0.58 34.73 20.61
CA PRO A 165 1.61 35.32 21.46
C PRO A 165 3.01 35.45 20.81
N LEU A 166 3.42 34.49 19.98
CA LEU A 166 4.71 34.52 19.26
C LEU A 166 4.87 35.72 18.32
N CYS A 167 3.76 36.34 17.88
CA CYS A 167 3.80 37.52 17.00
C CYS A 167 4.34 38.76 17.71
N ASN A 168 4.45 38.74 19.04
CA ASN A 168 5.01 39.85 19.82
C ASN A 168 6.55 39.86 19.85
N ASP A 169 7.20 38.80 19.34
CA ASP A 169 8.66 38.76 19.23
C ASP A 169 9.14 39.72 18.13
N GLU A 170 10.17 40.53 18.43
CA GLU A 170 10.74 41.50 17.49
C GLU A 170 11.29 40.84 16.21
N HIS A 171 11.71 39.58 16.32
CA HIS A 171 12.30 38.81 15.24
C HIS A 171 11.32 37.93 14.50
N TYR A 172 10.05 37.90 14.91
CA TYR A 172 9.00 37.04 14.38
C TYR A 172 9.01 36.98 12.84
N THR A 173 8.87 38.13 12.18
CA THR A 173 8.77 38.18 10.71
C THR A 173 10.03 37.65 10.01
N LEU A 174 11.22 38.02 10.50
CA LEU A 174 12.48 37.56 9.89
C LEU A 174 12.70 36.06 10.14
N PHE A 175 12.32 35.56 11.32
CA PHE A 175 12.42 34.15 11.65
C PHE A 175 11.52 33.31 10.74
N VAL A 176 10.22 33.64 10.64
CA VAL A 176 9.28 32.89 9.80
C VAL A 176 9.74 32.86 8.35
N VAL A 177 10.15 34.01 7.80
CA VAL A 177 10.59 34.12 6.39
C VAL A 177 11.90 33.37 6.13
N ALA A 178 12.82 33.32 7.10
CA ALA A 178 14.06 32.55 6.93
C ALA A 178 13.79 31.05 6.93
N TYR A 179 12.94 30.58 7.85
CA TYR A 179 12.66 29.15 7.98
C TYR A 179 11.64 28.64 6.98
N LEU A 180 10.83 29.51 6.34
CA LEU A 180 9.89 29.13 5.28
C LEU A 180 10.21 29.92 3.99
N PRO A 181 11.25 29.52 3.23
CA PRO A 181 11.77 30.31 2.11
C PRO A 181 10.80 30.44 0.92
N ASP A 182 9.89 29.47 0.74
CA ASP A 182 8.89 29.48 -0.34
C ASP A 182 7.62 30.28 -0.01
N LEU A 183 7.54 30.89 1.18
CA LEU A 183 6.37 31.62 1.65
C LEU A 183 6.20 32.94 0.87
N VAL A 184 5.03 33.15 0.28
CA VAL A 184 4.69 34.35 -0.49
C VAL A 184 3.94 35.36 0.36
N TYR A 185 3.01 34.88 1.18
CA TYR A 185 2.18 35.72 2.04
C TYR A 185 2.32 35.32 3.50
N LEU A 186 2.70 36.28 4.33
CA LEU A 186 2.70 36.17 5.79
C LEU A 186 1.70 37.16 6.36
N ASP A 187 0.75 36.69 7.16
CA ASP A 187 -0.25 37.52 7.85
C ASP A 187 -1.02 38.43 6.87
N PHE A 188 -1.41 37.85 5.72
CA PHE A 188 -2.10 38.53 4.62
C PHE A 188 -1.30 39.67 3.96
N ARG A 189 0.01 39.71 4.16
CA ARG A 189 0.93 40.67 3.53
C ARG A 189 1.92 39.94 2.64
N LEU A 190 2.20 40.52 1.48
CA LEU A 190 3.23 40.03 0.58
C LEU A 190 4.60 40.13 1.27
N VAL A 191 5.35 39.02 1.29
CA VAL A 191 6.73 39.01 1.77
C VAL A 191 7.60 39.75 0.77
N SER A 192 8.25 40.83 1.21
CA SER A 192 9.09 41.64 0.33
C SER A 192 10.49 41.06 0.16
N ASP A 193 11.10 41.26 -1.01
CA ASP A 193 12.51 40.88 -1.27
C ASP A 193 13.48 41.45 -0.23
N THR A 194 13.19 42.64 0.31
CA THR A 194 14.01 43.25 1.36
C THR A 194 13.94 42.48 2.67
N THR A 195 12.76 41.96 3.02
CA THR A 195 12.55 41.11 4.19
C THR A 195 13.26 39.77 4.01
N VAL A 196 13.12 39.14 2.83
CA VAL A 196 13.80 37.87 2.51
C VAL A 196 15.31 38.01 2.66
N LYS A 197 15.92 39.04 2.05
CA LYS A 197 17.37 39.28 2.14
C LYS A 197 17.84 39.49 3.58
N ALA A 198 17.08 40.24 4.38
CA ALA A 198 17.41 40.46 5.79
C ALA A 198 17.27 39.18 6.63
N ALA A 199 16.25 38.36 6.35
CA ALA A 199 16.00 37.10 7.02
C ALA A 199 17.12 36.09 6.72
N VAL A 200 17.46 35.90 5.44
CA VAL A 200 18.56 35.04 4.99
C VAL A 200 19.88 35.50 5.64
N LEU A 201 20.25 36.77 5.53
CA LEU A 201 21.50 37.28 6.12
C LEU A 201 21.61 37.01 7.63
N LYS A 202 20.49 37.03 8.35
CA LYS A 202 20.46 36.84 9.79
C LYS A 202 20.53 35.37 10.20
N TYR A 203 19.90 34.46 9.45
CA TYR A 203 19.69 33.06 9.85
C TYR A 203 20.38 32.04 8.94
N GLN A 204 21.17 32.49 7.95
CA GLN A 204 21.81 31.65 6.93
C GLN A 204 22.46 30.39 7.50
N ASP A 205 23.34 30.55 8.50
CA ASP A 205 24.08 29.42 9.08
C ASP A 205 23.16 28.34 9.68
N PHE A 206 22.05 28.75 10.29
CA PHE A 206 21.07 27.83 10.89
C PHE A 206 20.19 27.18 9.84
N THR A 207 19.73 27.94 8.84
CA THR A 207 18.88 27.41 7.77
C THR A 207 19.66 26.47 6.85
N GLU A 208 20.91 26.78 6.53
CA GLU A 208 21.77 25.91 5.71
C GLU A 208 22.08 24.58 6.41
N LEU A 209 22.33 24.61 7.72
CA LEU A 209 22.54 23.39 8.51
C LEU A 209 21.30 22.50 8.49
N LEU A 210 20.12 23.07 8.76
CA LEU A 210 18.84 22.35 8.74
C LEU A 210 18.51 21.79 7.35
N GLU A 211 18.73 22.56 6.29
CA GLU A 211 18.51 22.10 4.92
C GLU A 211 19.40 20.91 4.56
N ARG A 212 20.65 20.90 5.02
CA ARG A 212 21.56 19.77 4.84
C ARG A 212 21.09 18.55 5.61
N GLU A 213 20.66 18.70 6.85
CA GLU A 213 20.12 17.61 7.67
C GLU A 213 18.83 17.03 7.06
N GLU A 214 17.91 17.89 6.62
CA GLU A 214 16.68 17.50 5.90
C GLU A 214 17.00 16.73 4.61
N ALA A 215 17.94 17.23 3.79
CA ALA A 215 18.34 16.57 2.55
C ALA A 215 19.01 15.22 2.80
N GLN A 216 19.83 15.10 3.85
CA GLN A 216 20.43 13.83 4.25
C GLN A 216 19.37 12.83 4.73
N ALA A 217 18.41 13.27 5.55
CA ALA A 217 17.32 12.42 6.01
C ALA A 217 16.42 11.96 4.85
N LEU A 218 16.12 12.84 3.90
CA LEU A 218 15.36 12.49 2.69
C LEU A 218 16.12 11.47 1.84
N ALA A 219 17.41 11.68 1.59
CA ALA A 219 18.23 10.76 0.83
C ALA A 219 18.30 9.37 1.49
N GLN A 220 18.42 9.30 2.81
CA GLN A 220 18.38 8.04 3.56
C GLN A 220 17.03 7.34 3.44
N LEU A 221 15.93 8.09 3.53
CA LEU A 221 14.58 7.54 3.37
C LEU A 221 14.37 7.01 1.95
N GLU A 222 14.81 7.74 0.93
CA GLU A 222 14.74 7.32 -0.47
C GLU A 222 15.59 6.06 -0.73
N GLU A 223 16.79 5.99 -0.16
CA GLU A 223 17.66 4.81 -0.24
C GLU A 223 17.01 3.58 0.43
N GLU A 224 16.43 3.75 1.62
CA GLU A 224 15.74 2.67 2.33
C GLU A 224 14.50 2.20 1.56
N GLN A 225 13.70 3.12 1.02
CA GLN A 225 12.56 2.78 0.16
C GLN A 225 12.99 2.08 -1.12
N ALA A 226 14.12 2.47 -1.73
CA ALA A 226 14.66 1.80 -2.90
C ALA A 226 15.09 0.36 -2.57
N LYS A 227 15.83 0.16 -1.47
CA LYS A 227 16.22 -1.17 -0.99
C LYS A 227 15.02 -2.05 -0.66
N GLN A 228 13.98 -1.49 -0.03
CA GLN A 228 12.76 -2.22 0.28
C GLN A 228 12.02 -2.64 -0.98
N LYS A 229 11.89 -1.75 -1.98
CA LYS A 229 11.28 -2.08 -3.28
C LYS A 229 12.07 -3.16 -4.03
N GLU A 230 13.40 -3.08 -4.00
CA GLU A 230 14.28 -4.09 -4.59
C GLU A 230 14.10 -5.45 -3.91
N LEU A 231 14.02 -5.48 -2.57
CA LEU A 231 13.76 -6.71 -1.82
C LEU A 231 12.37 -7.29 -2.11
N GLU A 232 11.34 -6.45 -2.23
CA GLU A 232 9.99 -6.88 -2.63
C GLU A 232 9.98 -7.49 -4.03
N TYR A 233 10.72 -6.91 -4.97
CA TYR A 233 10.91 -7.45 -6.31
C TYR A 233 11.58 -8.84 -6.25
N HIS A 234 12.66 -8.99 -5.47
CA HIS A 234 13.32 -10.29 -5.30
C HIS A 234 12.42 -11.34 -4.64
N LYS A 235 11.57 -10.95 -3.69
CA LYS A 235 10.57 -11.84 -3.06
C LYS A 235 9.50 -12.29 -4.06
N ALA A 236 9.00 -11.38 -4.90
CA ALA A 236 8.05 -11.72 -5.96
C ALA A 236 8.66 -12.69 -7.00
N ALA A 237 9.96 -12.57 -7.22
CA ALA A 237 10.72 -13.51 -8.05
C ALA A 237 11.12 -14.82 -7.33
N PHE A 238 10.89 -14.92 -6.02
CA PHE A 238 11.26 -16.03 -5.13
C PHE A 238 12.77 -16.25 -4.96
N VAL A 239 13.57 -15.19 -5.13
CA VAL A 239 15.04 -15.24 -5.11
C VAL A 239 15.67 -14.27 -4.11
N GLU A 240 14.90 -13.79 -3.13
CA GLU A 240 15.42 -12.94 -2.06
C GLU A 240 16.63 -13.59 -1.37
N TYR A 241 17.66 -12.79 -1.08
CA TYR A 241 18.90 -13.27 -0.43
C TYR A 241 19.69 -14.34 -1.21
N LEU A 242 19.48 -14.48 -2.52
CA LEU A 242 20.33 -15.31 -3.40
C LEU A 242 21.32 -14.50 -4.25
N ASN A 243 21.26 -13.16 -4.19
CA ASN A 243 22.10 -12.22 -4.94
C ASN A 243 23.47 -11.95 -4.28
N GLY A 244 24.02 -12.93 -3.57
CA GLY A 244 25.29 -12.80 -2.87
C GLY A 244 25.48 -13.88 -1.81
N SER A 245 26.25 -13.58 -0.77
CA SER A 245 26.65 -14.54 0.26
C SER A 245 25.60 -14.86 1.31
N PHE A 246 24.43 -14.21 1.32
CA PHE A 246 23.48 -14.32 2.43
C PHE A 246 23.08 -15.77 2.79
N LEU A 247 22.78 -16.62 1.80
CA LEU A 247 22.46 -18.03 2.08
C LEU A 247 23.65 -18.75 2.69
N PHE A 248 24.86 -18.53 2.16
CA PHE A 248 26.10 -19.07 2.70
C PHE A 248 26.35 -18.57 4.13
N ASP A 249 26.31 -17.26 4.36
CA ASP A 249 26.51 -16.63 5.67
C ASP A 249 25.51 -17.17 6.71
N SER A 250 24.27 -17.48 6.29
CA SER A 250 23.25 -18.05 7.16
C SER A 250 23.56 -19.47 7.66
N MET A 251 24.44 -20.20 6.96
CA MET A 251 24.93 -21.51 7.37
C MET A 251 25.85 -21.40 8.59
N TYR A 252 26.72 -20.38 8.58
CA TYR A 252 27.70 -20.13 9.63
C TYR A 252 27.13 -19.34 10.82
N ALA A 253 26.04 -18.60 10.63
CA ALA A 253 25.48 -17.72 11.67
C ALA A 253 25.04 -18.45 12.96
N GLU A 254 24.56 -19.69 12.84
CA GLU A 254 24.10 -20.53 13.96
C GLU A 254 25.03 -21.74 14.22
N ASP A 255 26.12 -21.86 13.44
CA ASP A 255 27.07 -22.95 13.55
C ASP A 255 28.25 -22.56 14.45
N THR A 256 28.13 -22.91 15.73
CA THR A 256 29.19 -22.66 16.72
C THR A 256 30.44 -23.50 16.50
N GLU A 257 30.37 -24.57 15.70
CA GLU A 257 31.51 -25.43 15.39
C GLU A 257 32.27 -24.93 14.16
N ALA A 258 31.59 -24.34 13.17
CA ALA A 258 32.23 -23.83 11.96
C ALA A 258 33.32 -22.80 12.23
N ALA A 259 33.11 -21.87 13.18
CA ALA A 259 34.14 -20.88 13.56
C ALA A 259 35.42 -21.54 14.12
N LYS A 260 35.27 -22.67 14.82
CA LYS A 260 36.40 -23.45 15.35
C LYS A 260 37.09 -24.24 14.24
N LEU A 261 36.32 -24.82 13.33
CA LEU A 261 36.82 -25.62 12.21
C LEU A 261 37.53 -24.76 11.15
N ALA A 262 37.08 -23.53 10.92
CA ALA A 262 37.69 -22.59 9.98
C ALA A 262 39.13 -22.19 10.35
N SER A 263 39.52 -22.37 11.61
CA SER A 263 40.89 -22.11 12.08
C SER A 263 41.89 -23.24 11.76
N LEU A 264 41.44 -24.34 11.16
CA LEU A 264 42.31 -25.44 10.76
C LEU A 264 43.09 -25.08 9.49
N PRO A 265 44.40 -25.37 9.43
CA PRO A 265 45.22 -25.06 8.27
C PRO A 265 44.82 -25.94 7.08
N GLY A 266 44.57 -25.30 5.93
CA GLY A 266 44.26 -25.97 4.67
C GLY A 266 42.76 -26.06 4.33
N VAL A 267 41.87 -25.51 5.15
CA VAL A 267 40.44 -25.37 4.79
C VAL A 267 40.31 -24.45 3.58
N GLY A 268 39.81 -24.99 2.47
CA GLY A 268 39.58 -24.27 1.22
C GLY A 268 38.36 -23.34 1.29
N ASP A 269 38.29 -22.40 0.35
CA ASP A 269 37.19 -21.44 0.28
C ASP A 269 36.00 -22.02 -0.50
N LEU A 270 34.93 -22.38 0.20
CA LEU A 270 33.66 -22.85 -0.38
C LEU A 270 32.83 -21.68 -0.93
N GLN A 271 33.13 -20.44 -0.50
CA GLN A 271 32.23 -19.30 -0.67
C GLN A 271 32.04 -18.93 -2.14
N GLU A 272 33.13 -18.86 -2.94
CA GLU A 272 33.05 -18.41 -4.33
C GLU A 272 32.15 -19.31 -5.20
N ASP A 273 32.36 -20.64 -5.14
CA ASP A 273 31.58 -21.60 -5.91
C ASP A 273 30.11 -21.63 -5.47
N PHE A 274 29.87 -21.57 -4.16
CA PHE A 274 28.52 -21.57 -3.60
C PHE A 274 27.73 -20.31 -3.97
N VAL A 275 28.36 -19.14 -3.84
CA VAL A 275 27.76 -17.85 -4.21
C VAL A 275 27.48 -17.80 -5.70
N SER A 276 28.40 -18.28 -6.54
CA SER A 276 28.18 -18.33 -7.99
C SER A 276 26.95 -19.16 -8.37
N VAL A 277 26.75 -20.33 -7.73
CA VAL A 277 25.57 -21.16 -7.96
C VAL A 277 24.28 -20.44 -7.54
N CYS A 278 24.30 -19.74 -6.40
CA CYS A 278 23.16 -18.95 -5.93
C CYS A 278 22.84 -17.76 -6.85
N GLU A 279 23.86 -17.03 -7.31
CA GLU A 279 23.69 -15.90 -8.23
C GLU A 279 23.14 -16.34 -9.59
N ASN A 280 23.51 -17.53 -10.08
CA ASN A 280 22.92 -18.10 -11.29
C ASN A 280 21.41 -18.37 -11.11
N LEU A 281 21.02 -18.94 -9.96
CA LEU A 281 19.60 -19.14 -9.63
C LEU A 281 18.86 -17.81 -9.48
N PHE A 282 19.49 -16.82 -8.85
CA PHE A 282 18.95 -15.48 -8.68
C PHE A 282 18.61 -14.86 -10.05
N ASN A 283 19.59 -14.79 -10.96
CA ASN A 283 19.40 -14.22 -12.29
C ASN A 283 18.34 -14.99 -13.10
N TYR A 284 18.34 -16.32 -13.01
CA TYR A 284 17.32 -17.14 -13.67
C TYR A 284 15.92 -16.91 -13.09
N GLY A 285 15.79 -16.75 -11.77
CA GLY A 285 14.51 -16.48 -11.12
C GLY A 285 13.92 -15.13 -11.47
N LEU A 286 14.76 -14.10 -11.68
CA LEU A 286 14.31 -12.80 -12.21
C LEU A 286 13.76 -12.95 -13.64
N GLN A 287 14.45 -13.68 -14.52
CA GLN A 287 13.98 -13.92 -15.88
C GLN A 287 12.67 -14.72 -15.91
N GLU A 288 12.56 -15.75 -15.06
CA GLU A 288 11.33 -16.52 -14.93
C GLU A 288 10.19 -15.68 -14.32
N TYR A 289 10.49 -14.73 -13.43
CA TYR A 289 9.48 -13.79 -12.93
C TYR A 289 8.90 -12.93 -14.05
N GLU A 290 9.74 -12.30 -14.86
CA GLU A 290 9.29 -11.49 -16.01
C GLU A 290 8.44 -12.32 -16.98
N LYS A 291 8.85 -13.57 -17.23
CA LYS A 291 8.11 -14.50 -18.07
C LYS A 291 6.75 -14.88 -17.47
N ARG A 292 6.68 -15.17 -16.16
CA ARG A 292 5.42 -15.46 -15.46
C ARG A 292 4.45 -14.28 -15.53
N GLU A 293 4.94 -13.06 -15.29
CA GLU A 293 4.11 -11.85 -15.39
C GLU A 293 3.57 -11.65 -16.81
N ALA A 294 4.40 -11.88 -17.84
CA ALA A 294 3.96 -11.85 -19.24
C ALA A 294 2.89 -12.92 -19.53
N GLU A 295 3.08 -14.16 -19.07
CA GLU A 295 2.11 -15.25 -19.27
C GLU A 295 0.77 -14.97 -18.56
N VAL A 296 0.80 -14.38 -17.36
CA VAL A 296 -0.40 -13.94 -16.63
C VAL A 296 -1.09 -12.80 -17.36
N SER A 297 -0.35 -11.82 -17.86
CA SER A 297 -0.88 -10.72 -18.67
C SER A 297 -1.56 -11.24 -19.93
N ASP A 298 -0.88 -12.08 -20.71
CA ASP A 298 -1.40 -12.70 -21.93
C ASP A 298 -2.66 -13.53 -21.65
N PHE A 299 -2.72 -14.21 -20.49
CA PHE A 299 -3.91 -14.93 -20.06
C PHE A 299 -5.11 -14.01 -19.86
N TYR A 300 -4.93 -12.90 -19.13
CA TYR A 300 -6.01 -11.95 -18.88
C TYR A 300 -6.44 -11.20 -20.14
N GLU A 301 -5.51 -10.87 -21.03
CA GLU A 301 -5.82 -10.29 -22.34
C GLU A 301 -6.64 -11.26 -23.19
N SER A 302 -6.19 -12.52 -23.32
CA SER A 302 -6.92 -13.55 -24.06
C SER A 302 -8.28 -13.87 -23.43
N LEU A 303 -8.39 -13.82 -22.10
CA LEU A 303 -9.66 -13.96 -21.40
C LEU A 303 -10.58 -12.80 -21.79
N HIS A 304 -10.11 -11.56 -21.69
CA HIS A 304 -10.88 -10.36 -22.03
C HIS A 304 -11.40 -10.39 -23.49
N GLU A 305 -10.57 -10.82 -24.44
CA GLU A 305 -10.98 -11.04 -25.83
C GLU A 305 -12.12 -12.05 -25.93
N ALA A 306 -12.01 -13.18 -25.22
CA ALA A 306 -13.05 -14.21 -25.21
C ALA A 306 -14.36 -13.71 -24.59
N LEU A 307 -14.28 -12.95 -23.49
CA LEU A 307 -15.45 -12.33 -22.86
C LEU A 307 -16.12 -11.33 -23.83
N THR A 308 -15.31 -10.53 -24.55
CA THR A 308 -15.82 -9.55 -25.51
C THR A 308 -16.50 -10.23 -26.69
N ALA A 309 -15.90 -11.29 -27.25
CA ALA A 309 -16.50 -12.07 -28.33
C ALA A 309 -17.81 -12.74 -27.88
N ASN A 310 -17.84 -13.26 -26.66
CA ASN A 310 -19.03 -13.85 -26.05
C ASN A 310 -20.18 -12.83 -25.91
N GLN A 311 -19.87 -11.63 -25.40
CA GLN A 311 -20.85 -10.54 -25.30
C GLN A 311 -21.38 -10.11 -26.67
N GLN A 312 -20.52 -10.06 -27.70
CA GLN A 312 -20.95 -9.72 -29.06
C GLN A 312 -21.90 -10.77 -29.64
N GLU A 313 -21.61 -12.06 -29.45
CA GLU A 313 -22.50 -13.13 -29.92
C GLU A 313 -23.83 -13.13 -29.14
N GLY A 314 -23.80 -12.89 -27.83
CA GLY A 314 -25.01 -12.74 -27.02
C GLY A 314 -25.90 -11.58 -27.50
N ARG A 315 -25.31 -10.41 -27.79
CA ARG A 315 -26.05 -9.26 -28.37
C ARG A 315 -26.67 -9.61 -29.72
N LYS A 316 -25.94 -10.33 -30.56
CA LYS A 316 -26.42 -10.76 -31.87
C LYS A 316 -27.60 -11.72 -31.74
N LEU A 317 -27.55 -12.69 -30.82
CA LEU A 317 -28.67 -13.60 -30.55
C LEU A 317 -29.93 -12.83 -30.12
N ILE A 318 -29.78 -11.83 -29.24
CA ILE A 318 -30.88 -10.97 -28.79
C ILE A 318 -31.46 -10.18 -29.98
N LEU A 319 -30.62 -9.52 -30.78
CA LEU A 319 -31.06 -8.77 -31.95
C LEU A 319 -31.75 -9.66 -33.00
N ASP A 320 -31.22 -10.85 -33.24
CA ASP A 320 -31.81 -11.82 -34.18
C ASP A 320 -33.18 -12.30 -33.67
N PHE A 321 -33.34 -12.45 -32.35
CA PHE A 321 -34.62 -12.78 -31.72
C PHE A 321 -35.64 -11.63 -31.87
N GLU A 322 -35.26 -10.41 -31.50
CA GLU A 322 -36.12 -9.21 -31.62
C GLU A 322 -36.58 -8.95 -33.06
N ASN A 323 -35.72 -9.24 -34.05
CA ASN A 323 -36.03 -9.05 -35.46
C ASN A 323 -37.00 -10.10 -36.03
N ARG A 324 -37.26 -11.23 -35.34
CA ARG A 324 -38.27 -12.25 -35.74
C ARG A 324 -39.68 -11.77 -35.39
N ASN A 325 -40.08 -10.68 -36.02
CA ASN A 325 -41.11 -9.76 -35.55
C ASN A 325 -42.58 -10.13 -35.90
N LYS A 326 -43.02 -11.40 -35.80
CA LYS A 326 -44.43 -11.74 -36.16
C LYS A 326 -45.21 -12.74 -35.30
N THR A 327 -44.57 -13.56 -34.46
CA THR A 327 -45.26 -14.38 -33.44
C THR A 327 -44.16 -14.95 -32.55
N VAL A 328 -43.85 -14.26 -31.44
CA VAL A 328 -42.94 -14.78 -30.43
C VAL A 328 -43.71 -15.84 -29.63
N MET A 329 -43.22 -17.07 -29.63
CA MET A 329 -43.79 -18.14 -28.80
C MET A 329 -42.93 -18.36 -27.57
N LEU A 330 -43.53 -18.88 -26.49
CA LEU A 330 -42.79 -19.28 -25.28
C LEU A 330 -41.59 -20.21 -25.60
N GLY A 331 -41.75 -21.08 -26.60
CA GLY A 331 -40.67 -21.95 -27.06
C GLY A 331 -39.47 -21.21 -27.66
N ASP A 332 -39.66 -20.04 -28.27
CA ASP A 332 -38.56 -19.24 -28.83
C ASP A 332 -37.79 -18.51 -27.72
N ILE A 333 -38.49 -18.06 -26.67
CA ILE A 333 -37.89 -17.43 -25.48
C ILE A 333 -36.99 -18.45 -24.75
N LEU A 334 -37.49 -19.68 -24.56
CA LEU A 334 -36.71 -20.75 -23.93
C LEU A 334 -35.46 -21.11 -24.75
N GLN A 335 -35.56 -21.15 -26.08
CA GLN A 335 -34.39 -21.37 -26.94
C GLN A 335 -33.35 -20.25 -26.85
N LEU A 336 -33.79 -18.98 -26.74
CA LEU A 336 -32.88 -17.86 -26.50
C LEU A 336 -32.19 -17.98 -25.15
N SER A 337 -32.93 -18.32 -24.09
CA SER A 337 -32.38 -18.57 -22.76
C SER A 337 -31.31 -19.67 -22.80
N ASP A 338 -31.61 -20.82 -23.42
CA ASP A 338 -30.65 -21.92 -23.54
C ASP A 338 -29.39 -21.50 -24.31
N ALA A 339 -29.53 -20.73 -25.38
CA ALA A 339 -28.40 -20.25 -26.18
C ALA A 339 -27.51 -19.25 -25.42
N LEU A 340 -28.11 -18.31 -24.69
CA LEU A 340 -27.38 -17.35 -23.85
C LEU A 340 -26.67 -18.04 -22.68
N MET A 341 -27.33 -19.00 -22.03
CA MET A 341 -26.73 -19.79 -20.94
C MET A 341 -25.59 -20.68 -21.45
N ALA A 342 -25.73 -21.27 -22.65
CA ALA A 342 -24.67 -22.06 -23.27
C ALA A 342 -23.43 -21.21 -23.61
N LEU A 343 -23.61 -19.95 -24.02
CA LEU A 343 -22.50 -19.02 -24.23
C LEU A 343 -21.74 -18.78 -22.92
N GLU A 344 -22.43 -18.57 -21.80
CA GLU A 344 -21.77 -18.34 -20.50
C GLU A 344 -21.09 -19.61 -19.96
N MET A 345 -21.67 -20.79 -20.18
CA MET A 345 -21.02 -22.07 -19.84
C MET A 345 -19.72 -22.30 -20.61
N LEU A 346 -19.66 -21.90 -21.89
CA LEU A 346 -18.47 -22.07 -22.72
C LEU A 346 -17.26 -21.27 -22.18
N ILE A 347 -17.48 -20.10 -21.56
CA ILE A 347 -16.41 -19.31 -20.96
C ILE A 347 -15.84 -20.00 -19.73
N ALA A 348 -16.71 -20.53 -18.87
CA ALA A 348 -16.29 -21.26 -17.67
C ALA A 348 -15.43 -22.49 -18.02
N ASP A 349 -15.84 -23.27 -19.03
CA ASP A 349 -15.07 -24.44 -19.49
C ASP A 349 -13.71 -24.05 -20.08
N GLN A 350 -13.65 -22.93 -20.81
CA GLN A 350 -12.39 -22.44 -21.39
C GLN A 350 -11.42 -21.90 -20.33
N LEU A 351 -11.93 -21.40 -19.20
CA LEU A 351 -11.09 -20.87 -18.13
C LEU A 351 -10.19 -21.95 -17.52
N GLU A 352 -10.74 -23.14 -17.23
CA GLU A 352 -10.00 -24.22 -16.57
C GLU A 352 -8.75 -24.64 -17.36
N VAL A 353 -8.91 -24.78 -18.68
CA VAL A 353 -7.81 -25.15 -19.61
C VAL A 353 -6.78 -24.03 -19.71
N ARG A 354 -7.21 -22.78 -19.75
CA ARG A 354 -6.33 -21.61 -19.88
C ARG A 354 -5.52 -21.37 -18.61
N VAL A 355 -6.12 -21.52 -17.44
CA VAL A 355 -5.45 -21.38 -16.14
C VAL A 355 -4.36 -22.45 -15.96
N HIS A 356 -4.64 -23.72 -16.28
CA HIS A 356 -3.64 -24.79 -16.20
C HIS A 356 -2.40 -24.55 -17.07
N ARG A 357 -2.54 -23.85 -18.19
CA ARG A 357 -1.42 -23.54 -19.09
C ARG A 357 -0.44 -22.53 -18.49
N VAL A 358 -0.94 -21.53 -17.75
CA VAL A 358 -0.16 -20.47 -17.10
C VAL A 358 0.65 -21.00 -15.90
N LEU A 359 0.17 -22.06 -15.26
CA LEU A 359 0.75 -22.56 -14.00
C LEU A 359 1.94 -23.50 -14.20
N ARG A 360 2.27 -23.89 -15.44
CA ARG A 360 3.34 -24.86 -15.69
C ARG A 360 4.71 -24.19 -15.63
N SER A 361 5.23 -24.03 -14.42
CA SER A 361 6.52 -23.41 -14.19
C SER A 361 7.68 -24.40 -14.37
N ALA A 362 8.59 -24.11 -15.32
CA ALA A 362 9.87 -24.81 -15.43
C ALA A 362 10.83 -24.45 -14.28
N PHE A 363 10.54 -23.35 -13.57
CA PHE A 363 11.36 -22.81 -12.49
C PHE A 363 11.57 -23.81 -11.35
N SER A 364 10.55 -24.58 -10.97
CA SER A 364 10.67 -25.58 -9.90
C SER A 364 11.75 -26.64 -10.20
N LEU A 365 11.88 -27.08 -11.45
CA LEU A 365 12.91 -28.04 -11.84
C LEU A 365 14.31 -27.43 -11.73
N THR A 366 14.46 -26.16 -12.12
CA THR A 366 15.74 -25.44 -12.00
C THR A 366 16.12 -25.24 -10.54
N ILE A 367 15.16 -24.96 -9.65
CA ILE A 367 15.39 -24.90 -8.20
C ILE A 367 15.91 -26.24 -7.69
N PHE A 368 15.22 -27.34 -7.97
CA PHE A 368 15.68 -28.68 -7.57
C PHE A 368 17.11 -28.97 -8.06
N SER A 369 17.39 -28.65 -9.33
CA SER A 369 18.72 -28.84 -9.91
C SER A 369 19.79 -28.00 -9.21
N THR A 370 19.48 -26.73 -8.92
CA THR A 370 20.45 -25.78 -8.34
C THR A 370 20.69 -26.09 -6.86
N MET A 371 19.65 -26.42 -6.11
CA MET A 371 19.76 -26.83 -4.71
C MET A 371 20.51 -28.16 -4.59
N THR A 372 20.41 -29.03 -5.61
CA THR A 372 21.26 -30.24 -5.69
C THR A 372 22.74 -29.87 -5.87
N GLN A 373 23.07 -28.90 -6.72
CA GLN A 373 24.45 -28.41 -6.84
C GLN A 373 24.96 -27.79 -5.53
N CYS A 374 24.13 -27.05 -4.80
CA CYS A 374 24.46 -26.50 -3.50
C CYS A 374 24.78 -27.62 -2.48
N ARG A 375 23.94 -28.66 -2.43
CA ARG A 375 24.16 -29.85 -1.59
C ARG A 375 25.44 -30.58 -1.98
N ASP A 376 25.72 -30.74 -3.27
CA ASP A 376 26.93 -31.40 -3.77
C ASP A 376 28.21 -30.63 -3.42
N LEU A 377 28.15 -29.29 -3.45
CA LEU A 377 29.26 -28.43 -3.02
C LEU A 377 29.52 -28.57 -1.52
N GLU A 378 28.46 -28.51 -0.69
CA GLU A 378 28.56 -28.69 0.75
C GLU A 378 29.04 -30.11 1.13
N ASN A 379 28.58 -31.16 0.44
CA ASN A 379 29.07 -32.52 0.64
C ASN A 379 30.58 -32.65 0.35
N ARG A 380 31.06 -32.01 -0.72
CA ARG A 380 32.49 -32.01 -1.05
C ARG A 380 33.31 -31.26 0.00
N HIS A 381 32.83 -30.09 0.42
CA HIS A 381 33.46 -29.34 1.50
C HIS A 381 33.55 -30.14 2.80
N HIS A 382 32.47 -30.84 3.15
CA HIS A 382 32.44 -31.73 4.30
C HIS A 382 33.49 -32.86 4.20
N GLU A 383 33.62 -33.51 3.04
CA GLU A 383 34.64 -34.56 2.82
C GLU A 383 36.08 -34.01 2.97
N GLU A 384 36.37 -32.86 2.36
CA GLU A 384 37.66 -32.18 2.46
C GLU A 384 37.95 -31.75 3.90
N LEU A 385 36.97 -31.16 4.58
CA LEU A 385 37.09 -30.70 5.97
C LEU A 385 37.32 -31.86 6.93
N LEU A 386 36.69 -33.02 6.70
CA LEU A 386 36.96 -34.25 7.45
C LEU A 386 38.40 -34.73 7.26
N GLU A 387 38.91 -34.75 6.02
CA GLU A 387 40.29 -35.16 5.73
C GLU A 387 41.31 -34.23 6.39
N ILE A 388 41.10 -32.91 6.30
CA ILE A 388 41.93 -31.89 6.94
C ILE A 388 41.89 -32.05 8.46
N SER A 389 40.70 -32.22 9.03
CA SER A 389 40.49 -32.41 10.47
C SER A 389 41.20 -33.64 11.01
N ILE A 390 41.11 -34.78 10.31
CA ILE A 390 41.80 -36.01 10.69
C ILE A 390 43.31 -35.84 10.58
N THR A 391 43.79 -35.22 9.50
CA THR A 391 45.22 -34.95 9.29
C THR A 391 45.78 -34.02 10.37
N ALA A 392 45.03 -32.99 10.76
CA ALA A 392 45.38 -32.09 11.85
C ALA A 392 45.45 -32.85 13.18
N LEU A 393 44.47 -33.71 13.48
CA LEU A 393 44.49 -34.55 14.69
C LEU A 393 45.72 -35.47 14.72
N GLU A 394 46.06 -36.12 13.60
CA GLU A 394 47.24 -37.00 13.53
C GLU A 394 48.55 -36.24 13.75
N LYS A 395 48.67 -35.02 13.20
CA LYS A 395 49.82 -34.14 13.43
C LYS A 395 49.88 -33.65 14.88
N SER A 396 48.73 -33.33 15.48
CA SER A 396 48.61 -32.97 16.90
C SER A 396 49.16 -34.07 17.80
N LEU A 397 48.72 -35.31 17.58
CA LEU A 397 49.16 -36.48 18.37
C LEU A 397 50.66 -36.76 18.24
N LYS A 398 51.30 -36.33 17.14
CA LYS A 398 52.75 -36.45 16.90
C LYS A 398 53.55 -35.25 17.42
N ASN A 399 52.89 -34.22 17.99
CA ASN A 399 53.47 -32.92 18.32
C ASN A 399 54.13 -32.23 17.11
N GLU A 400 53.58 -32.44 15.91
CA GLU A 400 54.06 -31.88 14.64
C GLU A 400 53.20 -30.69 14.17
N LEU A 401 52.23 -30.25 14.97
CA LEU A 401 51.49 -29.00 14.73
C LEU A 401 52.31 -27.83 15.31
N ASP A 402 52.74 -26.93 14.44
CA ASP A 402 53.67 -25.83 14.74
C ASP A 402 52.95 -24.48 15.03
N GLU A 403 51.63 -24.47 15.15
CA GLU A 403 50.84 -23.23 15.31
C GLU A 403 50.21 -23.11 16.70
N ASP A 404 50.28 -21.91 17.29
CA ASP A 404 49.50 -21.47 18.47
C ASP A 404 48.00 -21.50 18.14
N LEU A 405 47.44 -22.70 18.03
CA LEU A 405 46.03 -22.94 17.72
C LEU A 405 45.17 -22.40 18.87
N PRO A 406 44.04 -21.73 18.59
CA PRO A 406 43.11 -21.27 19.62
C PRO A 406 42.68 -22.41 20.55
N ALA A 407 42.44 -22.10 21.83
CA ALA A 407 42.10 -23.10 22.85
C ALA A 407 40.89 -23.96 22.47
N ASP A 408 39.91 -23.37 21.78
CA ASP A 408 38.71 -24.06 21.32
C ASP A 408 39.00 -25.11 20.24
N VAL A 409 40.00 -24.86 19.39
CA VAL A 409 40.45 -25.81 18.35
C VAL A 409 41.24 -26.95 18.98
N GLN A 410 42.04 -26.66 20.00
CA GLN A 410 42.73 -27.70 20.77
C GLN A 410 41.76 -28.65 21.48
N MET A 411 40.62 -28.13 21.96
CA MET A 411 39.55 -28.96 22.54
C MET A 411 38.89 -29.90 21.52
N LEU A 412 38.85 -29.53 20.24
CA LEU A 412 38.36 -30.41 19.17
C LEU A 412 39.36 -31.52 18.82
N LEU A 413 40.66 -31.22 18.89
CA LEU A 413 41.76 -32.14 18.55
C LEU A 413 42.13 -33.13 19.68
N VAL A 414 41.22 -33.41 20.61
CA VAL A 414 41.45 -34.34 21.73
C VAL A 414 41.38 -35.80 21.26
N ASP A 415 40.38 -36.13 20.44
CA ASP A 415 40.15 -37.46 19.94
C ASP A 415 39.35 -37.44 18.63
N ARG A 416 39.43 -38.55 17.89
CA ARG A 416 38.79 -38.70 16.58
C ARG A 416 37.28 -38.53 16.64
N THR A 417 36.64 -39.01 17.71
CA THR A 417 35.18 -38.93 17.85
C THR A 417 34.72 -37.48 18.02
N THR A 418 35.43 -36.68 18.82
CA THR A 418 35.09 -35.28 19.07
C THR A 418 35.15 -34.44 17.80
N ILE A 419 36.26 -34.48 17.06
CA ILE A 419 36.39 -33.67 15.84
C ILE A 419 35.45 -34.10 14.71
N VAL A 420 35.26 -35.42 14.52
CA VAL A 420 34.32 -35.94 13.50
C VAL A 420 32.88 -35.55 13.84
N ASN A 421 32.49 -35.59 15.13
CA ASN A 421 31.17 -35.14 15.54
C ASN A 421 30.95 -33.65 15.30
N ALA A 422 31.97 -32.80 15.53
CA ALA A 422 31.88 -31.37 15.23
C ALA A 422 31.68 -31.10 13.74
N VAL A 423 32.49 -31.75 12.88
CA VAL A 423 32.38 -31.62 11.41
C VAL A 423 31.03 -32.14 10.88
N ASN A 424 30.54 -33.26 11.42
CA ASN A 424 29.22 -33.80 11.05
C ASN A 424 28.07 -32.89 11.52
N THR A 425 28.22 -32.26 12.69
CA THR A 425 27.21 -31.32 13.22
C THR A 425 27.13 -30.09 12.34
N SER A 426 28.28 -29.51 11.98
CA SER A 426 28.38 -28.37 11.09
C SER A 426 27.73 -28.64 9.73
N HIS A 427 28.10 -29.77 9.10
CA HIS A 427 27.51 -30.21 7.84
C HIS A 427 25.99 -30.40 7.91
N GLY A 428 25.47 -30.99 8.99
CA GLY A 428 24.03 -31.11 9.21
C GLY A 428 23.31 -29.76 9.29
N ILE A 429 23.91 -28.77 9.95
CA ILE A 429 23.36 -27.40 10.03
C ILE A 429 23.32 -26.76 8.64
N HIS A 430 24.41 -26.87 7.88
CA HIS A 430 24.51 -26.30 6.53
C HIS A 430 23.46 -26.91 5.58
N LEU A 431 23.35 -28.25 5.53
CA LEU A 431 22.35 -28.92 4.72
C LEU A 431 20.92 -28.52 5.10
N LEU A 432 20.62 -28.40 6.39
CA LEU A 432 19.30 -27.93 6.86
C LEU A 432 18.98 -26.51 6.36
N LYS A 433 19.96 -25.62 6.25
CA LYS A 433 19.76 -24.26 5.70
C LYS A 433 19.47 -24.31 4.20
N ILE A 434 20.17 -25.14 3.45
CA ILE A 434 19.91 -25.36 2.01
C ILE A 434 18.51 -25.94 1.80
N ASP A 435 18.17 -27.02 2.51
CA ASP A 435 16.88 -27.70 2.40
C ASP A 435 15.72 -26.79 2.81
N LYS A 436 15.92 -25.99 3.86
CA LYS A 436 14.93 -24.99 4.27
C LYS A 436 14.72 -23.95 3.18
N ARG A 437 15.79 -23.43 2.58
CA ARG A 437 15.67 -22.45 1.50
C ARG A 437 14.97 -23.04 0.27
N GLU A 438 15.30 -24.26 -0.10
CA GLU A 438 14.61 -25.02 -1.16
C GLU A 438 13.10 -25.14 -0.88
N SER A 439 12.75 -25.57 0.34
CA SER A 439 11.35 -25.72 0.77
C SER A 439 10.59 -24.39 0.78
N ASP A 440 11.20 -23.31 1.27
CA ASP A 440 10.58 -21.99 1.34
C ASP A 440 10.23 -21.47 -0.07
N ILE A 441 11.18 -21.59 -1.02
CA ILE A 441 10.96 -21.18 -2.42
C ILE A 441 9.83 -22.01 -3.05
N LEU A 442 9.86 -23.34 -2.90
CA LEU A 442 8.83 -24.22 -3.47
C LEU A 442 7.45 -23.96 -2.86
N SER A 443 7.39 -23.71 -1.55
CA SER A 443 6.15 -23.33 -0.86
C SER A 443 5.59 -22.02 -1.41
N ASN A 444 6.44 -21.01 -1.60
CA ASN A 444 6.03 -19.71 -2.16
C ASN A 444 5.50 -19.86 -3.59
N ILE A 445 6.15 -20.67 -4.44
CA ILE A 445 5.67 -20.97 -5.79
C ILE A 445 4.29 -21.62 -5.76
N ASN A 446 4.10 -22.66 -4.93
CA ASN A 446 2.81 -23.34 -4.80
C ASN A 446 1.72 -22.39 -4.29
N HIS A 447 2.05 -21.54 -3.31
CA HIS A 447 1.12 -20.56 -2.77
C HIS A 447 0.71 -19.52 -3.82
N TRP A 448 1.66 -19.00 -4.59
CA TRP A 448 1.39 -18.10 -5.70
C TRP A 448 0.52 -18.76 -6.77
N GLN A 449 0.84 -19.98 -7.20
CA GLN A 449 0.04 -20.73 -8.18
C GLN A 449 -1.40 -20.91 -7.71
N THR A 450 -1.58 -21.27 -6.43
CA THR A 450 -2.90 -21.43 -5.81
C THR A 450 -3.65 -20.10 -5.81
N SER A 451 -2.99 -19.01 -5.38
CA SER A 451 -3.59 -17.68 -5.30
C SER A 451 -4.05 -17.15 -6.67
N VAL A 452 -3.22 -17.28 -7.71
CA VAL A 452 -3.57 -16.87 -9.07
C VAL A 452 -4.76 -17.67 -9.60
N THR A 453 -4.77 -18.98 -9.35
CA THR A 453 -5.86 -19.88 -9.76
C THR A 453 -7.17 -19.52 -9.07
N GLU A 454 -7.15 -19.42 -7.74
CA GLU A 454 -8.31 -19.08 -6.94
C GLU A 454 -8.87 -17.71 -7.32
N LYS A 455 -8.00 -16.71 -7.55
CA LYS A 455 -8.41 -15.38 -8.00
C LYS A 455 -9.07 -15.42 -9.38
N ALA A 456 -8.50 -16.13 -10.34
CA ALA A 456 -9.08 -16.25 -11.68
C ALA A 456 -10.44 -16.96 -11.66
N VAL A 457 -10.54 -18.06 -10.91
CA VAL A 457 -11.78 -18.82 -10.75
C VAL A 457 -12.84 -18.00 -10.02
N GLN A 458 -12.49 -17.33 -8.92
CA GLN A 458 -13.42 -16.53 -8.15
C GLN A 458 -13.96 -15.36 -8.97
N ASN A 459 -13.09 -14.66 -9.72
CA ASN A 459 -13.51 -13.59 -10.62
C ASN A 459 -14.51 -14.08 -11.68
N GLU A 460 -14.28 -15.26 -12.27
CA GLU A 460 -15.24 -15.81 -13.24
C GLU A 460 -16.53 -16.27 -12.56
N ILE A 461 -16.48 -16.86 -11.37
CA ILE A 461 -17.69 -17.23 -10.61
C ILE A 461 -18.56 -16.00 -10.37
N ASP A 462 -17.97 -14.91 -9.91
CA ASP A 462 -18.72 -13.69 -9.58
C ASP A 462 -19.33 -13.06 -10.83
N ARG A 463 -18.54 -12.95 -11.91
CA ARG A 463 -18.98 -12.46 -13.21
C ARG A 463 -20.06 -13.33 -13.83
N ASN A 464 -19.88 -14.66 -13.83
CA ASN A 464 -20.85 -15.61 -14.38
C ASN A 464 -22.19 -15.56 -13.63
N ARG A 465 -22.17 -15.44 -12.30
CA ARG A 465 -23.38 -15.27 -11.48
C ARG A 465 -24.14 -13.99 -11.82
N GLU A 466 -23.43 -12.89 -12.03
CA GLU A 466 -24.03 -11.62 -12.45
C GLU A 466 -24.67 -11.75 -13.83
N ARG A 467 -23.95 -12.32 -14.80
CA ARG A 467 -24.45 -12.55 -16.15
C ARG A 467 -25.67 -13.47 -16.21
N ILE A 468 -25.66 -14.57 -15.46
CA ILE A 468 -26.83 -15.46 -15.34
C ILE A 468 -28.03 -14.70 -14.78
N ARG A 469 -27.83 -13.86 -13.76
CA ARG A 469 -28.91 -13.05 -13.18
C ARG A 469 -29.50 -12.08 -14.21
N GLU A 470 -28.65 -11.42 -15.01
CA GLU A 470 -29.09 -10.54 -16.09
C GLU A 470 -29.88 -11.30 -17.16
N ILE A 471 -29.41 -12.48 -17.57
CA ILE A 471 -30.12 -13.33 -18.55
C ILE A 471 -31.49 -13.72 -18.00
N VAL A 472 -31.56 -14.24 -16.78
CA VAL A 472 -32.83 -14.65 -16.15
C VAL A 472 -33.79 -13.46 -16.06
N GLN A 473 -33.34 -12.31 -15.58
CA GLN A 473 -34.19 -11.11 -15.49
C GLN A 473 -34.71 -10.67 -16.86
N TYR A 474 -33.87 -10.72 -17.90
CA TYR A 474 -34.27 -10.38 -19.25
C TYR A 474 -35.33 -11.37 -19.80
N ILE A 475 -35.12 -12.67 -19.57
CA ILE A 475 -36.04 -13.72 -19.99
C ILE A 475 -37.38 -13.62 -19.25
N ASP A 476 -37.38 -13.36 -17.95
CA ASP A 476 -38.58 -13.17 -17.14
C ASP A 476 -39.42 -11.98 -17.66
N ASN A 477 -38.76 -10.86 -18.00
CA ASN A 477 -39.43 -9.70 -18.58
C ASN A 477 -40.08 -10.05 -19.94
N LEU A 478 -39.39 -10.80 -20.81
CA LEU A 478 -39.95 -11.24 -22.10
C LEU A 478 -41.16 -12.16 -21.93
N GLN A 479 -41.14 -13.05 -20.92
CA GLN A 479 -42.28 -13.91 -20.61
C GLN A 479 -43.47 -13.09 -20.09
N GLU A 480 -43.24 -12.11 -19.22
CA GLU A 480 -44.29 -11.21 -18.74
C GLU A 480 -44.91 -10.38 -19.88
N GLU A 481 -44.09 -9.90 -20.82
CA GLU A 481 -44.59 -9.23 -22.03
C GLU A 481 -45.45 -10.15 -22.90
N LEU A 482 -45.04 -11.41 -23.08
CA LEU A 482 -45.82 -12.41 -23.83
C LEU A 482 -47.16 -12.72 -23.14
N ASP A 483 -47.15 -12.96 -21.82
CA ASP A 483 -48.35 -13.22 -21.04
C ASP A 483 -49.34 -12.04 -21.13
N ASN A 484 -48.83 -10.80 -21.07
CA ASN A 484 -49.64 -9.59 -21.23
C ASN A 484 -50.26 -9.45 -22.64
N LEU A 485 -49.57 -9.91 -23.68
CA LEU A 485 -50.08 -9.96 -25.05
C LEU A 485 -51.17 -11.04 -25.21
N GLU A 486 -50.99 -12.22 -24.62
CA GLU A 486 -52.01 -13.29 -24.61
C GLU A 486 -53.27 -12.88 -23.84
N ILE A 487 -53.15 -12.11 -22.76
CA ILE A 487 -54.28 -11.58 -21.98
C ILE A 487 -55.08 -10.50 -22.75
N MET A 488 -54.45 -9.79 -23.70
CA MET A 488 -55.13 -8.80 -24.56
C MET A 488 -55.85 -9.42 -25.77
N GLU A 489 -55.62 -10.71 -26.07
CA GLU A 489 -56.45 -11.48 -27.00
C GLU A 489 -57.46 -12.35 -26.24
N PRO A 490 -58.63 -11.78 -25.86
CA PRO A 490 -59.84 -12.48 -26.28
C PRO A 490 -61.02 -11.60 -26.70
N ILE A 491 -61.84 -12.21 -27.55
CA ILE A 491 -63.21 -11.89 -28.00
C ILE A 491 -63.30 -11.15 -29.34
N VAL A 492 -63.27 -11.92 -30.43
CA VAL A 492 -64.13 -11.67 -31.61
C VAL A 492 -65.20 -12.75 -31.65
#